data_AF-A0A2V8E1K5-F1
#
_entry.id   AF-A0A2V8E1K5-F1
#
_cell.length_a   1.000
_cell.length_b   1.000
_cell.length_c   1.000
_cell.angle_alpha   90.00
_cell.angle_beta   90.00
_cell.angle_gamma   90.00
#
_symmetry.space_group_name_H-M   'P 1'
#
loop_
_entity.id
_entity.type
_entity.pdbx_description
1 polymer ?
#
loop_
_entity_poly.entity_id
_entity_poly.type
_entity_poly.pdbx_seq_one_letter_code
_entity_poly.pdbx_strand_id
1 'polypeptide(L)'
;MIVTMNDGTAFTIGAGWVLPPAYPNFSSTWIEFVGTEGAVMVDDTHRDVYVTTVQQGIRFPISSMPGEKINHVYAGPMEAETLHFLECIALGRQPLVTAEHARMVMQLYMAADRSAETNQPVSLTIKDELSLAGTSG
;
A
#
# COMPACT_ATOMS: atom_id res chain seq x y z
N MET A 1 -8.80 6.67 5.16
CA MET A 1 -10.11 6.00 5.01
C MET A 1 -10.28 4.94 6.07
N ILE A 2 -11.52 4.57 6.41
CA ILE A 2 -11.84 3.47 7.32
C ILE A 2 -12.72 2.47 6.55
N VAL A 3 -12.40 1.18 6.65
CA VAL A 3 -13.15 0.08 6.03
C VAL A 3 -13.64 -0.84 7.14
N THR A 4 -14.94 -1.14 7.17
CA THR A 4 -15.52 -2.09 8.12
C THR A 4 -15.96 -3.35 7.38
N MET A 5 -15.48 -4.49 7.84
CA MET A 5 -15.80 -5.80 7.28
C MET A 5 -17.05 -6.39 7.95
N ASN A 6 -17.65 -7.39 7.31
CA ASN A 6 -18.87 -8.03 7.81
C ASN A 6 -18.67 -8.80 9.12
N ASP A 7 -17.45 -9.20 9.43
CA ASP A 7 -17.07 -9.88 10.68
C ASP A 7 -16.77 -8.90 11.82
N GLY A 8 -16.94 -7.59 11.59
CA GLY A 8 -16.64 -6.53 12.56
C GLY A 8 -15.19 -6.07 12.56
N THR A 9 -14.30 -6.68 11.76
CA THR A 9 -12.93 -6.19 11.58
C THR A 9 -12.93 -4.81 10.93
N ALA A 10 -12.10 -3.89 11.44
CA ALA A 10 -11.95 -2.55 10.89
C ALA A 10 -10.51 -2.27 10.45
N PHE A 11 -10.35 -1.73 9.24
CA PHE A 11 -9.07 -1.25 8.74
C PHE A 11 -9.06 0.27 8.72
N THR A 12 -8.02 0.87 9.29
CA THR A 12 -7.76 2.31 9.15
C THR A 12 -6.55 2.51 8.25
N ILE A 13 -6.77 3.10 7.09
CA ILE A 13 -5.73 3.34 6.09
C ILE A 13 -5.46 4.84 6.01
N GLY A 14 -4.23 5.23 6.33
CA GLY A 14 -3.74 6.60 6.21
C GLY A 14 -2.59 6.67 5.20
N ALA A 15 -2.69 7.62 4.27
CA ALA A 15 -1.60 7.97 3.38
C ALA A 15 -1.57 9.50 3.27
N GLY A 16 -0.39 10.10 3.25
CA GLY A 16 -0.26 11.55 3.25
C GLY A 16 1.10 12.03 2.77
N TRP A 17 1.09 13.18 2.12
CA TRP A 17 2.26 13.87 1.58
C TRP A 17 2.42 15.27 2.20
N VAL A 18 1.97 15.41 3.45
CA VAL A 18 1.82 16.70 4.15
C VAL A 18 3.09 17.14 4.89
N LEU A 19 4.14 16.32 4.91
CA LEU A 19 5.36 16.64 5.64
C LEU A 19 6.12 17.80 4.98
N PRO A 20 6.82 18.65 5.77
CA PRO A 20 7.57 19.77 5.23
C PRO A 20 8.65 19.32 4.25
N PRO A 21 9.10 20.18 3.31
CA PRO A 21 10.15 19.85 2.34
C PRO A 21 11.49 19.38 2.95
N ALA A 22 11.74 19.69 4.23
CA ALA A 22 12.91 19.21 4.98
C ALA A 22 12.86 17.71 5.30
N TYR A 23 11.69 17.08 5.17
CA TYR A 23 11.49 15.64 5.21
C TYR A 23 11.53 15.15 3.75
N PRO A 24 12.59 14.43 3.34
CA PRO A 24 12.72 14.02 1.94
C PRO A 24 11.61 13.03 1.57
N ASN A 25 11.44 12.76 0.27
CA ASN A 25 10.41 11.86 -0.30
C ASN A 25 10.61 10.37 0.06
N PHE A 26 11.01 10.06 1.29
CA PHE A 26 11.04 8.70 1.80
C PHE A 26 9.63 8.24 2.11
N SER A 27 9.33 7.00 1.73
CA SER A 27 8.10 6.35 2.14
C SER A 27 8.31 5.82 3.56
N SER A 28 7.59 6.38 4.52
CA SER A 28 7.50 5.81 5.87
C SER A 28 6.23 5.00 5.95
N THR A 29 6.34 3.69 6.13
CA THR A 29 5.18 2.80 6.25
C THR A 29 5.13 2.14 7.62
N TRP A 30 3.92 1.93 8.10
CA TRP A 30 3.65 1.36 9.41
C TRP A 30 2.34 0.60 9.30
N ILE A 31 2.34 -0.62 9.81
CA ILE A 31 1.16 -1.48 9.80
C ILE A 31 1.01 -2.08 11.19
N GLU A 32 -0.20 -1.99 11.72
CA GLU A 32 -0.57 -2.59 13.00
C GLU A 32 -1.76 -3.51 12.80
N PHE A 33 -1.63 -4.72 13.31
CA PHE A 33 -2.73 -5.65 13.43
C PHE A 33 -2.93 -5.96 14.89
N VAL A 34 -4.11 -5.64 15.41
CA VAL A 34 -4.53 -5.97 16.77
C VAL A 34 -5.65 -6.98 16.68
N GLY A 35 -5.38 -8.19 17.18
CA GLY A 35 -6.34 -9.28 17.28
C GLY A 35 -6.81 -9.49 18.72
N THR A 36 -7.60 -10.54 18.92
CA THR A 36 -8.15 -10.89 20.24
C THR A 36 -7.09 -11.42 21.22
N GLU A 37 -6.03 -12.05 20.71
CA GLU A 37 -5.01 -12.73 21.53
C GLU A 37 -3.61 -12.08 21.43
N GLY A 38 -3.46 -11.05 20.61
CA GLY A 38 -2.14 -10.45 20.40
C GLY A 38 -2.15 -9.37 19.34
N ALA A 39 -0.97 -8.83 19.07
CA ALA A 39 -0.76 -7.81 18.06
C ALA A 39 0.54 -8.03 17.29
N VAL A 40 0.55 -7.59 16.04
CA VAL A 40 1.73 -7.56 15.16
C VAL A 40 1.91 -6.13 14.67
N MET A 41 3.09 -5.56 14.94
CA MET A 41 3.46 -4.23 14.48
C MET A 41 4.62 -4.35 13.52
N VAL A 42 4.47 -3.77 12.33
CA VAL A 42 5.51 -3.67 11.30
C VAL A 42 5.81 -2.19 11.12
N ASP A 43 6.98 -1.76 11.58
CA ASP A 43 7.47 -0.39 11.45
C ASP A 43 8.60 -0.35 10.42
N ASP A 44 8.31 0.24 9.25
CA ASP A 44 9.28 0.51 8.18
C ASP A 44 9.40 2.02 7.97
N THR A 45 9.44 2.77 9.08
CA THR A 45 9.58 4.23 9.03
C THR A 45 11.04 4.67 8.91
N HIS A 46 12.00 3.76 9.15
CA HIS A 46 13.44 3.99 9.19
C HIS A 46 13.88 5.11 10.15
N ARG A 47 13.09 5.39 11.19
CA ARG A 47 13.37 6.44 12.19
C ARG A 47 14.32 5.99 13.30
N ASP A 48 14.72 4.73 13.29
CA ASP A 48 15.70 4.13 14.18
C ASP A 48 17.07 4.81 14.05
N VAL A 49 17.47 5.15 12.82
CA VAL A 49 18.72 5.87 12.53
C VAL A 49 18.48 6.97 11.50
N TYR A 50 18.59 8.23 11.93
CA TYR A 50 18.51 9.39 11.03
C TYR A 50 19.60 10.42 11.32
N VAL A 51 19.96 11.19 10.29
CA VAL A 51 20.94 12.28 10.38
C VAL A 51 20.25 13.57 9.97
N THR A 52 20.42 14.62 10.78
CA THR A 52 19.87 15.95 10.48
C THR A 52 21.00 16.98 10.40
N THR A 53 21.05 17.74 9.31
CA THR A 53 22.01 18.85 9.15
C THR A 53 21.30 20.11 8.67
N VAL A 54 21.90 21.28 8.92
CA VAL A 54 21.36 22.56 8.45
C VAL A 54 21.32 22.61 6.91
N GLN A 55 22.35 22.08 6.25
CA GLN A 55 22.48 22.13 4.80
C GLN A 55 21.61 21.10 4.07
N GLN A 56 21.40 19.92 4.65
CA GLN A 56 20.77 18.79 3.94
C GLN A 56 19.42 18.36 4.52
N GLY A 57 18.97 18.96 5.63
CA GLY A 57 17.74 18.55 6.32
C GLY A 57 17.88 17.16 6.91
N ILE A 58 16.78 16.41 6.95
CA ILE A 58 16.73 15.04 7.48
C ILE A 58 17.21 14.05 6.40
N ARG A 59 17.91 13.01 6.83
CA ARG A 59 18.33 11.87 6.00
C ARG A 59 18.12 10.57 6.76
N PHE A 60 17.56 9.58 6.08
CA PHE A 60 17.40 8.22 6.59
C PHE A 60 18.40 7.31 5.85
N PRO A 61 19.63 7.14 6.38
CA PRO A 61 20.71 6.45 5.66
C PRO A 61 20.45 4.97 5.36
N ILE A 62 19.50 4.35 6.07
CA ILE A 62 19.12 2.94 5.91
C ILE A 62 17.80 2.82 5.11
N SER A 63 17.21 3.94 4.69
CA SER A 63 16.05 3.94 3.81
C SER A 63 16.51 4.06 2.36
N SER A 64 16.24 3.04 1.57
CA SER A 64 16.34 3.09 0.11
C SER A 64 14.95 3.17 -0.49
N MET A 65 14.77 3.98 -1.53
CA MET A 65 13.50 3.96 -2.26
C MET A 65 13.25 2.58 -2.86
N PRO A 66 11.99 2.11 -2.93
CA PRO A 66 11.67 0.88 -3.65
C PRO A 66 12.25 0.93 -5.07
N GLY A 67 13.13 -0.01 -5.40
CA GLY A 67 13.80 -0.06 -6.72
C GLY A 67 15.03 0.84 -6.86
N GLU A 68 15.54 1.44 -5.78
CA GLU A 68 16.80 2.18 -5.81
C GLU A 68 17.99 1.23 -6.02
N LYS A 69 18.98 1.71 -6.79
CA LYS A 69 20.21 0.96 -7.05
C LYS A 69 21.17 1.15 -5.87
N ILE A 70 21.42 0.08 -5.12
CA ILE A 70 22.43 0.05 -4.07
C ILE A 70 23.69 -0.66 -4.62
N ASN A 71 24.73 0.12 -4.93
CA ASN A 71 25.96 -0.36 -5.58
C ASN A 71 25.71 -1.06 -6.92
N HIS A 72 25.82 -2.40 -6.96
CA HIS A 72 25.71 -3.22 -8.17
C HIS A 72 24.39 -4.01 -8.23
N VAL A 73 23.51 -3.85 -7.23
CA VAL A 73 22.22 -4.53 -7.16
C VAL A 73 21.09 -3.51 -7.08
N TYR A 74 19.93 -3.86 -7.64
CA TYR A 74 18.69 -3.22 -7.21
C TYR A 74 18.33 -3.81 -5.86
N ALA A 75 17.76 -3.01 -4.96
CA ALA A 75 17.34 -3.52 -3.66
C ALA A 75 15.92 -3.04 -3.35
N GLY A 76 15.18 -3.90 -2.65
CA GLY A 76 13.86 -3.58 -2.14
C GLY A 76 12.71 -4.32 -2.83
N PRO A 77 11.48 -4.03 -2.41
CA PRO A 77 10.31 -4.85 -2.73
C PRO A 77 9.97 -4.89 -4.23
N MET A 78 10.30 -3.85 -5.01
CA MET A 78 10.06 -3.84 -6.46
C MET A 78 10.84 -4.90 -7.22
N GLU A 79 12.10 -5.17 -6.83
CA GLU A 79 12.90 -6.24 -7.45
C GLU A 79 12.27 -7.60 -7.13
N ALA A 80 11.96 -7.85 -5.85
CA ALA A 80 11.35 -9.10 -5.40
C ALA A 80 9.99 -9.36 -6.07
N GLU A 81 9.14 -8.33 -6.18
CA GLU A 81 7.85 -8.41 -6.87
C GLU A 81 8.01 -8.73 -8.37
N THR A 82 8.96 -8.07 -9.03
CA THR A 82 9.26 -8.30 -10.45
C THR A 82 9.75 -9.73 -10.68
N LEU A 83 10.67 -10.21 -9.85
CA LEU A 83 11.18 -11.59 -9.94
C LEU A 83 10.06 -12.60 -9.70
N HIS A 84 9.24 -12.41 -8.68
CA HIS A 84 8.08 -13.28 -8.39
C HIS A 84 7.14 -13.37 -9.59
N PHE A 85 6.83 -12.24 -10.22
CA PHE A 85 5.97 -12.22 -11.41
C PHE A 85 6.58 -12.99 -12.59
N LEU A 86 7.87 -12.78 -12.86
CA LEU A 86 8.58 -13.50 -13.93
C LEU A 86 8.65 -15.01 -13.66
N GLU A 87 8.90 -15.42 -12.42
CA GLU A 87 8.89 -16.83 -12.01
C GLU A 87 7.51 -17.46 -12.19
N CYS A 88 6.44 -16.74 -11.84
CA CYS A 88 5.07 -17.20 -12.06
C CYS A 88 4.79 -17.48 -13.53
N ILE A 89 5.22 -16.58 -14.43
CA ILE A 89 5.11 -16.78 -15.87
C ILE A 89 5.93 -17.99 -16.32
N ALA A 90 7.20 -18.05 -15.92
CA ALA A 90 8.13 -19.08 -16.37
C ALA A 90 7.70 -20.50 -15.93
N LEU A 91 7.08 -20.61 -14.75
CA LEU A 91 6.68 -21.88 -14.14
C LEU A 91 5.19 -22.19 -14.28
N GLY A 92 4.41 -21.33 -14.95
CA GLY A 92 2.96 -21.49 -15.08
C GLY A 92 2.22 -21.47 -13.74
N ARG A 93 2.66 -20.63 -12.79
CA ARG A 93 2.05 -20.47 -11.46
C ARG A 93 1.22 -19.19 -11.41
N GLN A 94 0.24 -19.16 -10.51
CA GLN A 94 -0.55 -17.96 -10.24
C GLN A 94 0.26 -16.98 -9.35
N PRO A 95 0.34 -15.68 -9.69
CA PRO A 95 0.92 -14.69 -8.80
C PRO A 95 0.16 -14.56 -7.47
N LEU A 96 0.84 -14.12 -6.41
CA LEU A 96 0.23 -13.89 -5.08
C LEU A 96 -0.90 -12.85 -5.15
N VAL A 97 -0.77 -11.86 -6.02
CA VAL A 97 -1.78 -10.83 -6.28
C VAL A 97 -2.32 -11.01 -7.69
N THR A 98 -3.63 -11.20 -7.82
CA THR A 98 -4.30 -11.36 -9.12
C THR A 98 -4.86 -10.03 -9.63
N ALA A 99 -5.28 -10.00 -10.90
CA ALA A 99 -5.91 -8.82 -11.48
C ALA A 99 -7.24 -8.47 -10.78
N GLU A 100 -7.97 -9.48 -10.30
CA GLU A 100 -9.22 -9.31 -9.55
C GLU A 100 -8.97 -8.60 -8.22
N HIS A 101 -7.86 -8.89 -7.52
CA HIS A 101 -7.47 -8.16 -6.32
C HIS A 101 -7.23 -6.68 -6.62
N ALA A 102 -6.49 -6.36 -7.70
CA ALA A 102 -6.23 -4.98 -8.10
C ALA A 102 -7.54 -4.23 -8.42
N ARG A 103 -8.47 -4.87 -9.14
CA ARG A 103 -9.80 -4.32 -9.42
C ARG A 103 -10.60 -4.06 -8.14
N MET A 104 -10.61 -5.02 -7.21
CA MET A 104 -11.31 -4.89 -5.93
C MET A 104 -10.78 -3.70 -5.12
N VAL A 105 -9.47 -3.52 -5.07
CA VAL A 105 -8.83 -2.37 -4.41
C VAL A 105 -9.24 -1.05 -5.08
N MET A 106 -9.27 -1.00 -6.42
CA MET A 106 -9.72 0.20 -7.13
C MET A 106 -11.17 0.57 -6.83
N GLN A 107 -12.07 -0.41 -6.73
CA GLN A 107 -13.47 -0.17 -6.33
C GLN A 107 -13.55 0.40 -4.91
N LEU A 108 -12.68 -0.05 -4.01
CA LEU A 108 -12.59 0.47 -2.65
C LEU A 108 -12.14 1.94 -2.63
N TYR A 109 -11.15 2.32 -3.44
CA TYR A 109 -10.75 3.73 -3.59
C TYR A 109 -11.90 4.60 -4.12
N MET A 110 -12.60 4.16 -5.17
CA MET A 110 -13.74 4.91 -5.72
C MET A 110 -14.87 5.09 -4.69
N ALA A 111 -15.12 4.07 -3.86
CA ALA A 111 -16.08 4.16 -2.77
C ALA A 111 -15.62 5.14 -1.68
N ALA A 112 -14.31 5.17 -1.37
CA ALA A 112 -13.74 6.12 -0.43
C ALA A 112 -13.88 7.57 -0.94
N ASP A 113 -13.63 7.83 -2.22
CA ASP A 113 -13.83 9.14 -2.84
C ASP A 113 -15.29 9.58 -2.74
N ARG A 114 -16.22 8.70 -3.13
CA ARG A 114 -17.67 8.96 -2.99
C ARG A 114 -18.08 9.19 -1.53
N SER A 115 -17.50 8.44 -0.60
CA SER A 115 -17.77 8.61 0.82
C SER A 115 -17.32 9.99 1.31
N ALA A 116 -16.16 10.46 0.87
CA ALA A 116 -15.64 11.79 1.19
C ALA A 116 -16.52 12.92 0.60
N GLU A 117 -17.04 12.76 -0.62
CA GLU A 117 -17.93 13.74 -1.25
C GLU A 117 -19.29 13.83 -0.56
N THR A 118 -19.84 12.68 -0.16
CA THR A 118 -21.21 12.58 0.38
C THR A 118 -21.26 12.69 1.90
N ASN A 119 -20.12 12.60 2.59
CA ASN A 119 -20.02 12.45 4.04
C ASN A 119 -20.86 11.27 4.58
N GLN A 120 -20.98 10.19 3.81
CA GLN A 120 -21.73 9.00 4.17
C GLN A 120 -20.91 7.73 3.91
N PRO A 121 -21.05 6.66 4.72
CA PRO A 121 -20.45 5.37 4.42
C PRO A 121 -20.99 4.78 3.12
N VAL A 122 -20.12 4.16 2.32
CA VAL A 122 -20.51 3.46 1.09
C VAL A 122 -20.41 1.95 1.34
N SER A 123 -21.52 1.25 1.13
CA SER A 123 -21.53 -0.23 1.19
C SER A 123 -21.07 -0.81 -0.13
N LEU A 124 -20.05 -1.67 -0.08
CA LEU A 124 -19.57 -2.43 -1.23
C LEU A 124 -20.07 -3.87 -1.09
N THR A 125 -20.79 -4.35 -2.10
CA THR A 125 -21.18 -5.76 -2.17
C THR A 125 -20.31 -6.41 -3.23
N ILE A 126 -19.59 -7.49 -2.91
CA ILE A 126 -18.71 -8.20 -3.86
C ILE A 126 -19.49 -8.68 -5.11
N LYS A 127 -20.83 -8.70 -5.06
CA LYS A 127 -21.73 -9.02 -6.18
C LYS A 127 -21.87 -7.97 -7.29
N ASP A 128 -21.21 -6.80 -7.25
CA ASP A 128 -21.17 -5.86 -8.39
C ASP A 128 -20.32 -6.38 -9.59
N GLU A 129 -20.07 -7.69 -9.64
CA GLU A 129 -19.27 -8.45 -10.61
C GLU A 129 -19.75 -8.37 -12.08
N LEU A 130 -20.93 -7.81 -12.39
CA LEU A 130 -21.51 -7.89 -13.75
C LEU A 130 -21.94 -6.57 -14.41
N SER A 131 -21.94 -5.42 -13.73
CA SER A 131 -22.50 -4.18 -14.32
C SER A 131 -21.47 -3.22 -14.92
N LEU A 132 -20.17 -3.44 -14.69
CA LEU A 132 -19.09 -2.56 -15.17
C LEU A 132 -18.27 -3.16 -16.33
N ALA A 133 -18.58 -4.39 -16.76
CA ALA A 133 -18.12 -4.89 -18.06
C ALA A 133 -19.17 -4.46 -19.09
N GLY A 134 -18.80 -3.48 -19.91
CA GLY A 134 -19.70 -2.72 -20.76
C GLY A 134 -20.72 -3.55 -21.55
N THR A 135 -21.96 -3.07 -21.51
CA THR A 135 -22.81 -3.00 -22.70
C THR A 135 -22.03 -2.27 -23.80
N SER A 136 -21.35 -3.03 -24.67
CA SER A 136 -20.99 -2.60 -26.01
C SER A 136 -21.69 -3.57 -26.97
N GLY A 137 -22.61 -3.03 -27.77
CA GLY A 137 -23.29 -3.76 -28.84
C GLY A 137 -22.40 -4.08 -30.03
#